data_AF-A0A816K6W1-F1
#
_entry.id   AF-A0A816K6W1-F1
#
_cell.length_a   1.000
_cell.length_b   1.000
_cell.length_c   1.000
_cell.angle_alpha   90.00
_cell.angle_beta   90.00
_cell.angle_gamma   90.00
#
_symmetry.space_group_name_H-M   'P 1'
#
loop_
_entity.id
_entity.type
_entity.pdbx_description
1 polymer ?
#
loop_
_entity_poly.entity_id
_entity_poly.type
_entity_poly.pdbx_seq_one_letter_code
_entity_poly.pdbx_strand_id
1 'polypeptide(L)'
;MTFNRDLKLKKPIVEDYSYSRDRYRAMLFMYQNQLDFITAKHDEEREVYRVQGKLELLKELFKKDARRKEKNKLKTEPVLAKEKMDGVKIPYVDWFKMGEPQMFD
;
A
#
# COMPACT_ATOMS: atom_id res chain seq x y z
N MET A 1 68.24 -5.91 -16.50
CA MET A 1 66.87 -5.42 -16.78
C MET A 1 66.00 -5.70 -15.58
N THR A 2 65.82 -4.73 -14.70
CA THR A 2 64.88 -4.80 -13.57
C THR A 2 63.60 -4.10 -14.00
N PHE A 3 62.52 -4.87 -13.96
CA PHE A 3 61.24 -4.54 -14.52
C PHE A 3 60.43 -3.69 -13.53
N ASN A 4 60.51 -2.37 -13.67
CA ASN A 4 59.65 -1.44 -12.96
C ASN A 4 58.22 -1.59 -13.52
N ARG A 5 57.35 -2.32 -12.81
CA ARG A 5 55.90 -2.28 -13.06
C ARG A 5 55.25 -1.34 -12.05
N ASP A 6 54.79 -0.23 -12.59
CA ASP A 6 53.81 0.67 -12.00
C ASP A 6 52.76 -0.07 -11.16
N LEU A 7 52.69 0.29 -9.88
CA LEU A 7 51.45 0.27 -9.11
C LEU A 7 51.32 1.64 -8.46
N LYS A 8 51.10 2.67 -9.29
CA LYS A 8 50.43 3.88 -8.82
C LYS A 8 49.11 3.39 -8.23
N LEU A 9 49.03 3.36 -6.89
CA LEU A 9 47.78 3.15 -6.18
C LEU A 9 46.79 4.16 -6.75
N LYS A 10 45.91 3.69 -7.65
CA LYS A 10 44.61 4.34 -7.81
C LYS A 10 44.03 4.28 -6.41
N LYS A 11 43.77 5.47 -5.84
CA LYS A 11 43.04 5.65 -4.60
C LYS A 11 41.88 4.64 -4.58
N PRO A 12 41.52 4.06 -3.43
CA PRO A 12 40.37 3.18 -3.38
C PRO A 12 39.21 3.92 -4.05
N ILE A 13 38.51 3.23 -4.94
CA ILE A 13 37.26 3.71 -5.49
C ILE A 13 36.37 3.91 -4.26
N VAL A 14 36.35 5.14 -3.74
CA VAL A 14 35.33 5.60 -2.81
C VAL A 14 34.10 5.78 -3.69
N GLU A 15 33.56 4.66 -4.17
CA GLU A 15 32.17 4.62 -4.59
C GLU A 15 31.40 5.07 -3.36
N ASP A 16 30.58 6.11 -3.52
CA ASP A 16 29.79 6.74 -2.48
C ASP A 16 28.84 5.73 -1.80
N TYR A 17 29.39 4.90 -0.90
CA TYR A 17 28.65 3.93 -0.11
C TYR A 17 27.60 4.60 0.78
N SER A 18 27.80 5.88 1.12
CA SER A 18 26.79 6.68 1.82
C SER A 18 25.56 6.93 0.94
N TYR A 19 25.78 7.32 -0.33
CA TYR A 19 24.71 7.64 -1.27
C TYR A 19 23.84 6.42 -1.59
N SER A 20 24.46 5.25 -1.78
CA SER A 20 23.70 4.00 -1.99
C SER A 20 22.89 3.63 -0.75
N ARG A 21 23.48 3.71 0.45
CA ARG A 21 22.82 3.37 1.71
C ARG A 21 21.62 4.28 2.01
N ASP A 22 21.76 5.59 1.80
CA ASP A 22 20.68 6.54 2.06
C ASP A 22 19.55 6.39 1.05
N ARG A 23 19.86 6.07 -0.21
CA ARG A 23 18.87 5.71 -1.23
C ARG A 23 18.08 4.45 -0.85
N TYR A 24 18.74 3.39 -0.40
CA TYR A 24 18.05 2.17 0.05
C TYR A 24 17.13 2.44 1.25
N ARG A 25 17.57 3.26 2.21
CA ARG A 25 16.73 3.67 3.34
C ARG A 25 15.48 4.43 2.89
N ALA A 26 15.63 5.36 1.95
CA ALA A 26 14.50 6.11 1.41
C ALA A 26 13.49 5.21 0.68
N MET A 27 13.96 4.21 -0.08
CA MET A 27 13.08 3.24 -0.73
C MET A 27 12.31 2.38 0.27
N LEU A 28 12.98 1.85 1.29
CA LEU A 28 12.33 1.06 2.34
C LEU A 28 11.27 1.88 3.07
N PHE A 29 11.55 3.15 3.35
CA PHE A 29 10.59 4.06 3.96
C PHE A 29 9.37 4.30 3.07
N MET A 30 9.57 4.53 1.77
CA MET A 30 8.46 4.68 0.81
C MET A 30 7.62 3.41 0.70
N TYR A 31 8.27 2.23 0.67
CA TYR A 31 7.59 0.95 0.65
C TYR A 31 6.74 0.73 1.92
N GLN A 32 7.31 1.00 3.09
CA GLN A 32 6.60 0.89 4.36
C GLN A 32 5.37 1.80 4.39
N ASN A 33 5.53 3.07 4.00
CA ASN A 33 4.41 3.99 3.93
C ASN A 33 3.32 3.47 2.98
N GLN A 34 3.70 2.98 1.79
CA GLN A 34 2.75 2.43 0.82
C GLN A 34 1.98 1.24 1.42
N LEU A 35 2.66 0.32 2.11
CA LEU A 35 2.03 -0.81 2.81
C LEU A 35 1.06 -0.36 3.90
N ASP A 36 1.39 0.68 4.66
CA ASP A 36 0.52 1.19 5.71
C ASP A 36 -0.79 1.73 5.11
N PHE A 37 -0.71 2.46 3.98
CA PHE A 37 -1.91 2.93 3.26
C PHE A 37 -2.71 1.78 2.62
N ILE A 38 -2.04 0.75 2.08
CA ILE A 38 -2.71 -0.45 1.57
C ILE A 38 -3.48 -1.15 2.69
N THR A 39 -2.85 -1.30 3.85
CA THR A 39 -3.46 -1.93 5.03
C THR A 39 -4.68 -1.14 5.50
N ALA A 40 -4.54 0.19 5.62
CA ALA A 40 -5.65 1.06 5.99
C ALA A 40 -6.82 0.97 4.99
N LYS A 41 -6.54 0.88 3.69
CA LYS A 41 -7.58 0.70 2.68
C LYS A 41 -8.28 -0.66 2.83
N HIS A 42 -7.51 -1.72 3.07
CA HIS A 42 -8.06 -3.05 3.31
C HIS A 42 -8.98 -3.11 4.53
N ASP A 43 -8.67 -2.38 5.59
CA ASP A 43 -9.52 -2.31 6.78
C ASP A 43 -10.87 -1.62 6.47
N GLU A 44 -10.87 -0.55 5.68
CA GLU A 44 -12.11 0.09 5.22
C GLU A 44 -12.90 -0.82 4.26
N GLU A 45 -12.23 -1.55 3.36
CA GLU A 45 -12.87 -2.56 2.51
C GLU A 45 -13.57 -3.64 3.34
N ARG A 46 -12.94 -4.12 4.42
CA ARG A 46 -13.55 -5.09 5.35
C ARG A 46 -14.83 -4.53 5.99
N GLU A 47 -14.85 -3.26 6.36
CA GLU A 47 -16.06 -2.63 6.89
C GLU A 47 -17.19 -2.57 5.86
N VAL A 48 -16.88 -2.25 4.60
CA VAL A 48 -17.86 -2.31 3.50
C VAL A 48 -18.46 -3.72 3.37
N TYR A 49 -17.61 -4.75 3.31
CA TYR A 49 -18.07 -6.14 3.21
C TYR A 49 -18.88 -6.57 4.43
N ARG A 50 -18.50 -6.14 5.64
CA ARG A 50 -19.23 -6.43 6.87
C ARG A 50 -20.65 -5.84 6.82
N VAL A 51 -20.80 -4.58 6.39
CA VAL A 51 -22.11 -3.93 6.28
C VAL A 51 -22.95 -4.59 5.18
N GLN A 52 -22.36 -4.93 4.04
CA GLN A 52 -23.04 -5.66 2.97
C GLN A 52 -23.53 -7.04 3.45
N GLY A 53 -22.69 -7.82 4.15
CA GLY A 53 -23.09 -9.11 4.70
C GLY A 53 -24.25 -9.01 5.69
N LYS A 54 -24.28 -7.98 6.55
CA LYS A 54 -25.45 -7.72 7.42
C LYS A 54 -26.72 -7.44 6.63
N LEU A 55 -26.62 -6.70 5.54
CA LEU A 55 -27.76 -6.40 4.68
C LEU A 55 -28.26 -7.67 3.97
N GLU A 56 -27.37 -8.54 3.53
CA GLU A 56 -27.68 -9.85 2.94
C GLU A 56 -28.45 -10.72 3.94
N LEU A 57 -27.89 -10.93 5.13
CA LEU A 57 -28.49 -11.72 6.20
C LEU A 57 -29.89 -11.20 6.58
N LEU A 58 -30.07 -9.88 6.60
CA LEU A 58 -31.39 -9.29 6.86
C LEU A 58 -32.41 -9.57 5.76
N LYS A 59 -31.98 -9.70 4.50
CA LYS A 59 -32.87 -10.09 3.40
C LYS A 59 -33.25 -11.57 3.49
N GLU A 60 -32.30 -12.43 3.86
CA GLU A 60 -32.50 -13.87 3.91
C GLU A 60 -33.30 -14.31 5.15
N LEU A 61 -32.98 -13.77 6.33
CA LEU A 61 -33.52 -14.24 7.61
C LEU A 61 -34.86 -13.58 8.00
N PHE A 62 -35.18 -12.38 7.49
CA PHE A 62 -36.39 -11.65 7.90
C PHE A 62 -37.27 -11.31 6.70
N LYS A 63 -38.55 -11.69 6.76
CA LYS A 63 -39.58 -11.18 5.83
C LYS A 63 -39.71 -9.65 5.97
N LYS A 64 -40.03 -8.99 4.85
CA LYS A 64 -39.92 -7.54 4.55
C LYS A 64 -40.39 -6.56 5.64
N ASP A 65 -41.25 -6.98 6.57
CA ASP A 65 -42.00 -6.07 7.43
C ASP A 65 -41.50 -5.99 8.88
N ALA A 66 -40.78 -7.00 9.39
CA ALA A 66 -40.38 -7.02 10.81
C ALA A 66 -39.25 -6.01 11.16
N ARG A 67 -38.47 -5.56 10.16
CA ARG A 67 -37.27 -4.73 10.37
C ARG A 67 -37.09 -3.60 9.36
N ARG A 68 -38.18 -2.96 8.92
CA ARG A 68 -38.14 -1.90 7.90
C ARG A 68 -37.19 -0.75 8.26
N LYS A 69 -37.14 -0.37 9.54
CA LYS A 69 -36.27 0.71 10.07
C LYS A 69 -34.79 0.35 9.98
N GLU A 70 -34.43 -0.86 10.38
CA GLU A 70 -33.04 -1.36 10.35
C GLU A 70 -32.57 -1.62 8.92
N LYS A 71 -33.44 -2.13 8.06
CA LYS A 71 -33.19 -2.26 6.62
C LYS A 71 -32.93 -0.91 5.94
N ASN A 72 -33.66 0.15 6.32
CA ASN A 72 -33.45 1.47 5.75
C ASN A 72 -32.11 2.08 6.22
N LYS A 73 -31.74 1.89 7.49
CA LYS A 73 -30.43 2.32 8.02
C LYS A 73 -29.28 1.60 7.31
N LEU A 74 -29.38 0.29 7.13
CA LEU A 74 -28.36 -0.53 6.47
C LEU A 74 -28.32 -0.36 4.95
N LYS A 75 -29.23 0.39 4.34
CA LYS A 75 -29.11 0.79 2.92
C LYS A 75 -28.21 2.00 2.72
N THR A 76 -28.14 2.89 3.72
CA THR A 76 -27.29 4.09 3.66
C THR A 76 -25.89 3.84 4.20
N GLU A 77 -25.73 2.92 5.15
CA GLU A 77 -24.42 2.55 5.71
C GLU A 77 -23.39 2.04 4.69
N PRO A 78 -23.74 1.23 3.66
CA PRO A 78 -22.79 0.80 2.63
C PRO A 78 -22.23 1.96 1.80
N VAL A 79 -23.05 2.97 1.52
CA VAL A 79 -22.63 4.14 0.74
C VAL A 79 -21.59 4.93 1.53
N LEU A 80 -21.86 5.19 2.81
CA LEU A 80 -20.94 5.89 3.70
C LEU A 80 -19.64 5.10 3.92
N ALA A 81 -19.73 3.78 4.08
CA ALA A 81 -18.54 2.93 4.20
C ALA A 81 -17.70 2.95 2.91
N LYS A 82 -18.36 2.93 1.75
CA LYS A 82 -17.68 3.02 0.45
C LYS A 82 -17.01 4.38 0.24
N GLU A 83 -17.67 5.48 0.62
CA GLU A 83 -17.06 6.82 0.58
C GLU A 83 -15.82 6.92 1.46
N LYS A 84 -15.83 6.32 2.66
CA LYS A 84 -14.64 6.26 3.53
C LYS A 84 -13.51 5.47 2.88
N MET A 85 -13.80 4.29 2.35
CA MET A 85 -12.85 3.44 1.62
C MET A 85 -12.25 4.17 0.41
N ASP A 86 -13.08 4.84 -0.40
CA ASP A 86 -12.66 5.63 -1.57
C ASP A 86 -11.82 6.85 -1.16
N GLY A 87 -12.00 7.35 0.07
CA GLY A 87 -11.20 8.41 0.66
C GLY A 87 -9.76 8.01 1.01
N VAL A 88 -9.47 6.70 1.14
CA VAL A 88 -8.12 6.21 1.44
C VAL A 88 -7.28 6.18 0.16
N LYS A 89 -6.41 7.19 0.02
CA LYS A 89 -5.47 7.27 -1.11
C LYS A 89 -4.20 6.49 -0.80
N ILE A 90 -3.91 5.49 -1.64
CA ILE A 90 -2.62 4.79 -1.61
C ILE A 90 -1.62 5.61 -2.42
N PRO A 91 -0.49 6.06 -1.84
CA PRO A 91 0.53 6.78 -2.59
C PRO A 91 1.13 5.86 -3.66
N TYR A 92 1.25 6.39 -4.88
CA TYR A 92 1.91 5.70 -5.98
C TYR A 92 3.41 5.91 -5.88
N VAL A 93 4.17 4.81 -5.83
CA VAL A 93 5.63 4.82 -5.90
C VAL A 93 6.06 4.35 -7.29
N ASP A 94 6.74 5.21 -8.03
CA ASP A 94 7.27 4.91 -9.35
C ASP A 94 8.63 4.19 -9.22
N TRP A 95 8.57 2.87 -9.06
CA TRP A 95 9.75 2.03 -8.88
C TRP A 95 10.71 2.08 -10.08
N PHE A 96 10.20 2.33 -11.29
CA PHE A 96 11.00 2.46 -12.50
C PHE A 96 11.86 3.73 -12.47
N LYS A 97 11.28 4.87 -12.07
CA LYS A 97 12.05 6.11 -11.85
C LYS A 97 13.06 5.99 -10.70
N MET A 98 12.82 5.07 -9.76
CA MET A 98 13.75 4.77 -8.68
C MET A 98 14.88 3.83 -9.11
N GLY A 99 15.00 3.48 -10.39
CA GLY A 99 16.09 2.68 -10.96
C GLY A 99 16.09 1.22 -10.50
N GLU A 100 14.97 0.74 -9.96
CA GLU A 100 14.75 -0.66 -9.62
C GLU A 100 14.01 -1.35 -10.77
N PRO A 101 14.33 -2.62 -11.09
CA PRO A 101 13.49 -3.42 -11.97
C PRO A 101 12.07 -3.45 -11.40
N GLN A 102 11.06 -3.42 -12.28
CA GLN A 102 9.67 -3.50 -11.85
C GLN A 102 9.47 -4.77 -11.00
N MET A 103 9.25 -4.59 -9.69
CA MET A 103 9.25 -5.70 -8.73
C MET A 103 7.94 -6.49 -8.69
N PHE A 104 6.96 -6.15 -9.51
CA PHE A 104 5.65 -6.81 -9.56
C PHE A 104 5.10 -6.85 -11.00
N ASP A 105 4.62 -8.03 -11.42
CA ASP A 105 3.81 -8.28 -12.63
C ASP A 105 2.34 -7.87 -12.42
#